data_AF-A0A9D8MGN2-F1
#
_entry.id   AF-A0A9D8MGN2-F1
#
_cell.length_a   1.000
_cell.length_b   1.000
_cell.length_c   1.000
_cell.angle_alpha   90.00
_cell.angle_beta   90.00
_cell.angle_gamma   90.00
#
_symmetry.space_group_name_H-M   'P 1'
#
loop_
_entity.id
_entity.type
_entity.pdbx_description
1 polymer ?
#
loop_
_entity_poly.entity_id
_entity_poly.type
_entity_poly.pdbx_seq_one_letter_code
_entity_poly.pdbx_strand_id
1 'polypeptide(L)'
;MKKDLEIRTLTERFFDGKTTLAEERRLYQLYSEAESLPADLAPFREMMLDLETLSEGSQEESVSTPLASPLQSEGAGGGSVRASHWLSLAASLLLFFTLGSMWYGYQRQNECVAYVYGERVTDHDLVMQEMQTAMVSLTTDDATATMEQQMKELFSN
;
A
#
# COMPACT_ATOMS: atom_id res chain seq x y z
N MET A 1 10.12 27.92 -15.25
CA MET A 1 10.15 28.80 -14.04
C MET A 1 8.90 28.70 -13.17
N LYS A 2 7.69 29.12 -13.60
CA LYS A 2 6.50 29.02 -12.71
C LYS A 2 6.14 27.56 -12.37
N LYS A 3 6.12 26.68 -13.38
CA LYS A 3 5.90 25.24 -13.20
C LYS A 3 6.98 24.59 -12.32
N ASP A 4 8.24 24.99 -12.50
CA ASP A 4 9.38 24.44 -11.75
C ASP A 4 9.31 24.82 -10.25
N LEU A 5 8.76 26.01 -9.94
CA LEU A 5 8.51 26.43 -8.55
C LEU A 5 7.31 25.69 -7.95
N GLU A 6 6.24 25.49 -8.74
CA GLU A 6 5.04 24.76 -8.35
C GLU A 6 5.37 23.30 -8.02
N ILE A 7 6.07 22.59 -8.92
CA ILE A 7 6.45 21.20 -8.72
C ILE A 7 7.37 21.04 -7.50
N ARG A 8 8.35 21.94 -7.29
CA ARG A 8 9.19 21.92 -6.07
C ARG A 8 8.36 22.07 -4.81
N THR A 9 7.48 23.07 -4.79
CA THR A 9 6.66 23.38 -3.60
C THR A 9 5.72 22.22 -3.27
N LEU A 10 5.12 21.61 -4.29
CA LEU A 10 4.26 20.45 -4.11
C LEU A 10 5.05 19.21 -3.70
N THR A 11 6.21 18.95 -4.30
CA THR A 11 7.08 17.81 -3.91
C THR A 11 7.52 17.93 -2.45
N GLU A 12 7.94 19.11 -2.00
CA GLU A 12 8.31 19.33 -0.60
C GLU A 12 7.12 19.09 0.35
N ARG A 13 5.96 19.67 0.04
CA ARG A 13 4.74 19.47 0.84
C ARG A 13 4.26 18.01 0.84
N PHE A 14 4.46 17.29 -0.26
CA PHE A 14 4.13 15.87 -0.38
C PHE A 14 4.99 15.04 0.56
N PHE A 15 6.30 15.25 0.55
CA PHE A 15 7.21 14.57 1.50
C PHE A 15 6.94 14.94 2.96
N ASP A 16 6.44 16.16 3.21
CA ASP A 16 5.97 16.59 4.52
C ASP A 16 4.60 16.03 4.93
N GLY A 17 3.89 15.31 4.04
CA GLY A 17 2.54 14.78 4.29
C GLY A 17 1.47 15.88 4.44
N LYS A 18 1.68 17.06 3.86
CA LYS A 18 0.80 18.25 3.95
C LYS A 18 0.01 18.52 2.67
N THR A 19 0.02 17.58 1.73
CA THR A 19 -0.75 17.67 0.50
C THR A 19 -2.17 17.15 0.69
N THR A 20 -3.10 17.76 -0.04
CA THR A 20 -4.43 17.21 -0.26
C THR A 20 -4.41 16.28 -1.46
N LEU A 21 -5.39 15.37 -1.59
CA LEU A 21 -5.50 14.48 -2.75
C LEU A 21 -5.56 15.21 -4.10
N ALA A 22 -6.16 16.40 -4.14
CA ALA A 22 -6.21 17.22 -5.35
C ALA A 22 -4.81 17.75 -5.73
N GLU A 23 -4.02 18.14 -4.72
CA GLU A 23 -2.64 18.58 -4.90
C GLU A 23 -1.72 17.43 -5.33
N GLU A 24 -1.93 16.22 -4.81
CA GLU A 24 -1.19 15.02 -5.20
C GLU A 24 -1.46 14.63 -6.66
N ARG A 25 -2.73 14.61 -7.07
CA ARG A 25 -3.08 14.40 -8.50
C ARG A 25 -2.43 15.44 -9.39
N ARG A 26 -2.42 16.71 -8.95
CA ARG A 26 -1.76 17.78 -9.69
C ARG A 26 -0.24 17.56 -9.75
N LEU A 27 0.37 17.10 -8.67
CA LEU A 27 1.79 16.78 -8.60
C LEU A 27 2.14 15.67 -9.60
N TYR A 28 1.38 14.57 -9.63
CA TYR A 28 1.60 13.46 -10.57
C TYR A 28 1.54 13.93 -12.03
N GLN A 29 0.51 14.72 -12.38
CA GLN A 29 0.40 15.35 -13.71
C GLN A 29 1.61 16.22 -14.06
N LEU A 30 2.15 16.98 -13.10
CA LEU A 30 3.32 17.81 -13.35
C LEU A 30 4.57 16.96 -13.64
N TYR A 31 4.73 15.80 -12.99
CA TYR A 31 5.82 14.87 -13.26
C TYR A 31 5.66 14.12 -14.59
N SER A 32 4.43 13.79 -15.00
CA SER A 32 4.15 13.11 -16.27
C SER A 32 4.25 14.05 -17.48
N GLU A 33 3.81 15.30 -17.36
CA GLU A 33 3.90 16.32 -18.41
C GLU A 33 5.31 16.90 -18.60
N ALA A 34 6.18 16.81 -17.59
CA ALA A 34 7.50 17.43 -17.63
C ALA A 34 8.46 16.71 -18.60
N GLU A 35 8.81 17.38 -19.70
CA GLU A 35 9.84 16.93 -20.65
C GLU A 35 11.25 16.97 -20.02
N SER A 36 11.51 17.95 -19.15
CA SER A 36 12.73 18.00 -18.34
C SER A 36 12.40 18.47 -16.91
N LEU A 37 12.94 17.73 -15.94
CA LEU A 37 12.79 18.03 -14.52
C LEU A 37 14.05 18.70 -13.98
N PRO A 38 13.92 19.55 -12.94
CA PRO A 38 15.08 20.01 -12.19
C PRO A 38 15.92 18.83 -11.67
N ALA A 39 17.25 18.98 -11.65
CA ALA A 39 18.19 17.88 -11.39
C ALA A 39 17.96 17.16 -10.04
N ASP A 40 17.50 17.89 -9.03
CA ASP A 40 17.16 17.39 -7.70
C ASP A 40 15.82 16.66 -7.65
N LEU A 41 14.91 16.94 -8.58
CA LEU A 41 13.59 16.28 -8.67
C LEU A 41 13.59 15.08 -9.62
N ALA A 42 14.55 15.01 -10.54
CA ALA A 42 14.69 13.93 -11.51
C ALA A 42 14.68 12.50 -10.90
N PRO A 43 15.35 12.24 -9.76
CA PRO A 43 15.34 10.90 -9.15
C PRO A 43 13.96 10.40 -8.71
N PHE A 44 13.04 11.33 -8.43
CA PHE A 44 11.69 10.99 -7.94
C PHE A 44 10.69 10.74 -9.06
N ARG A 45 11.08 10.91 -10.33
CA ARG A 45 10.16 10.83 -11.46
C ARG A 45 9.42 9.49 -11.52
N GLU A 46 10.15 8.40 -11.55
CA GLU A 46 9.56 7.06 -11.68
C GLU A 46 8.68 6.72 -10.47
N MET A 47 9.10 7.12 -9.27
CA MET A 47 8.27 6.97 -8.06
C MET A 47 6.92 7.69 -8.23
N MET A 48 6.92 8.95 -8.67
CA MET A 48 5.67 9.71 -8.83
C MET A 48 4.76 9.12 -9.91
N LEU A 49 5.32 8.57 -10.98
CA LEU A 49 4.56 7.88 -12.03
C LEU A 49 3.93 6.57 -11.51
N ASP A 50 4.67 5.79 -10.73
CA ASP A 50 4.13 4.57 -10.10
C ASP A 50 2.97 4.92 -9.16
N LEU A 51 3.11 5.98 -8.34
CA LEU A 51 2.03 6.44 -7.46
C LEU A 51 0.79 6.91 -8.23
N GLU A 52 0.96 7.54 -9.40
CA GLU A 52 -0.15 7.92 -10.28
C GLU A 52 -1.00 6.69 -10.63
N THR A 53 -0.36 5.60 -11.09
CA THR A 53 -1.05 4.37 -11.47
C THR A 53 -1.82 3.71 -10.32
N LEU A 54 -1.28 3.77 -9.09
CA LEU A 54 -1.96 3.26 -7.90
C LEU A 54 -3.15 4.13 -7.50
N SER A 55 -3.05 5.45 -7.73
CA SER A 55 -4.12 6.40 -7.40
C SER A 55 -5.32 6.28 -8.34
N GLU A 56 -5.11 5.93 -9.61
CA GLU A 56 -6.16 5.74 -10.60
C GLU A 56 -7.03 4.51 -10.30
N GLY A 57 -6.44 3.43 -9.77
CA GLY A 57 -7.18 2.24 -9.33
C GLY A 57 -8.07 2.44 -8.10
N SER A 58 -7.93 3.58 -7.40
CA SER A 58 -8.76 3.96 -6.25
C SER A 58 -9.86 4.95 -6.61
N GLN A 59 -9.92 5.40 -7.86
CA GLN A 59 -11.10 6.07 -8.37
C GLN A 59 -12.16 4.99 -8.43
N GLU A 60 -13.09 5.04 -7.46
CA GLU A 60 -14.25 4.18 -7.38
C GLU A 60 -14.68 3.84 -8.81
N GLU A 61 -14.69 2.55 -9.14
CA GLU A 61 -15.67 2.06 -10.08
C GLU A 61 -17.01 2.52 -9.51
N SER A 62 -17.40 3.75 -9.84
CA SER A 62 -18.78 4.07 -10.07
C SER A 62 -19.13 3.07 -11.15
N VAL A 63 -19.65 1.93 -10.69
CA VAL A 63 -20.55 1.09 -11.43
C VAL A 63 -21.69 2.04 -11.77
N SER A 64 -21.45 2.88 -12.77
CA SER A 64 -22.45 3.37 -13.68
C SER A 64 -23.00 2.10 -14.30
N THR A 65 -23.91 1.47 -13.55
CA THR A 65 -24.99 0.70 -14.13
C THR A 65 -25.42 1.53 -15.33
N PRO A 66 -25.31 1.02 -16.57
CA PRO A 66 -25.82 1.75 -17.70
C PRO A 66 -27.31 1.81 -17.48
N LEU A 67 -27.78 2.94 -16.95
CA LEU A 67 -29.17 3.25 -16.81
C LEU A 67 -29.68 3.38 -18.24
N ALA A 68 -30.23 2.28 -18.73
CA ALA A 68 -30.83 2.16 -20.04
C ALA A 68 -31.75 3.37 -20.27
N SER A 69 -31.38 4.22 -21.24
CA SER A 69 -32.32 5.10 -21.90
C SER A 69 -32.61 4.50 -23.28
N PRO A 70 -33.88 4.24 -23.62
CA PRO A 70 -34.24 3.53 -24.82
C PRO A 70 -34.17 4.50 -26.00
N LEU A 71 -33.18 4.32 -26.87
CA LEU A 71 -33.27 4.88 -28.21
C LEU A 71 -33.82 3.79 -29.14
N GLN A 72 -35.02 4.09 -29.63
CA GLN A 72 -35.74 3.39 -30.67
C GLN A 72 -34.80 3.08 -31.84
N SER A 73 -34.63 1.80 -32.12
CA SER A 73 -34.28 1.35 -33.47
C SER A 73 -35.28 0.27 -33.85
N GLU A 74 -36.04 0.58 -34.89
CA GLU A 74 -36.90 -0.37 -35.59
C GLU A 74 -36.06 -1.51 -36.16
N GLY A 75 -36.47 -2.75 -35.90
CA GLY A 75 -35.80 -3.91 -36.48
C GLY A 75 -36.09 -5.23 -35.77
N ALA A 76 -37.25 -5.81 -36.07
CA ALA A 76 -37.56 -7.24 -36.13
C ALA A 76 -37.01 -8.21 -35.05
N GLY A 77 -37.92 -8.84 -34.28
CA GLY A 77 -37.70 -10.20 -33.76
C GLY A 77 -38.23 -10.42 -32.35
N GLY A 78 -39.25 -11.25 -32.21
CA GLY A 78 -40.02 -11.45 -30.98
C GLY A 78 -39.25 -12.02 -29.78
N GLY A 79 -39.78 -11.77 -28.59
CA GLY A 79 -39.37 -12.46 -27.36
C GLY A 79 -39.78 -11.73 -26.09
N SER A 80 -41.07 -11.76 -25.74
CA SER A 80 -41.56 -11.30 -24.44
C SER A 80 -41.05 -12.25 -23.36
N VAL A 81 -40.15 -11.80 -22.48
CA VAL A 81 -39.78 -12.54 -21.28
C VAL A 81 -40.08 -11.70 -20.05
N ARG A 82 -41.28 -11.92 -19.54
CA ARG A 82 -41.75 -11.49 -18.23
C ARG A 82 -41.14 -12.46 -17.21
N ALA A 83 -40.02 -12.10 -16.59
CA ALA A 83 -39.39 -12.87 -15.51
C ALA A 83 -39.21 -11.93 -14.29
N SER A 84 -40.17 -11.91 -13.37
CA SER A 84 -40.24 -12.75 -12.17
C SER A 84 -39.18 -12.36 -11.14
N HIS A 85 -39.61 -11.72 -10.05
CA HIS A 85 -38.82 -11.25 -8.89
C HIS A 85 -38.16 -12.37 -8.05
N TRP A 86 -37.90 -13.54 -8.64
CA TRP A 86 -37.34 -14.72 -7.98
C TRP A 86 -35.84 -14.88 -8.28
N LEU A 87 -35.12 -13.76 -8.38
CA LEU A 87 -33.66 -13.71 -8.58
C LEU A 87 -32.94 -12.92 -7.47
N SER A 88 -33.58 -12.74 -6.30
CA SER A 88 -33.02 -11.95 -5.19
C SER A 88 -32.20 -12.78 -4.19
N LEU A 89 -32.27 -14.12 -4.22
CA LEU A 89 -31.54 -14.98 -3.27
C LEU A 89 -30.10 -15.33 -3.70
N ALA A 90 -29.76 -15.26 -4.99
CA ALA A 90 -28.42 -15.62 -5.46
C ALA A 90 -27.37 -14.53 -5.20
N ALA A 91 -27.78 -13.25 -5.26
CA ALA A 91 -26.86 -12.12 -5.09
C ALA A 91 -26.31 -11.99 -3.67
N SER A 92 -27.09 -12.33 -2.64
CA SER A 92 -26.65 -12.27 -1.24
C SER A 92 -25.58 -13.32 -0.93
N LEU A 93 -25.69 -14.53 -1.48
CA LEU A 93 -24.68 -15.58 -1.34
C LEU A 93 -23.35 -15.19 -1.99
N LEU A 94 -23.39 -14.54 -3.16
CA LEU A 94 -22.18 -14.01 -3.81
C LEU A 94 -21.51 -12.94 -2.97
N LEU A 95 -22.29 -12.02 -2.37
CA LEU A 95 -21.78 -11.01 -1.44
C LEU A 95 -21.09 -11.62 -0.20
N PHE A 96 -21.68 -12.65 0.41
CA PHE A 96 -21.04 -13.35 1.53
C PHE A 96 -19.76 -14.09 1.12
N PHE A 97 -19.73 -14.68 -0.09
CA PHE A 97 -18.54 -15.36 -0.59
C PHE A 97 -17.40 -14.38 -0.90
N THR A 98 -17.70 -13.19 -1.44
CA THR A 98 -16.68 -12.17 -1.76
C THR A 98 -16.14 -11.48 -0.50
N LEU A 99 -17.01 -11.08 0.43
CA LEU A 99 -16.52 -10.51 1.70
C LEU A 99 -15.80 -11.56 2.55
N GLY A 100 -16.29 -12.80 2.56
CA GLY A 100 -15.66 -13.90 3.29
C GLY A 100 -14.28 -14.28 2.74
N SER A 101 -14.11 -14.31 1.42
CA SER A 101 -12.81 -14.60 0.79
C SER A 101 -11.81 -13.47 1.01
N MET A 102 -12.25 -12.21 0.98
CA MET A 102 -11.43 -11.04 1.27
C MET A 102 -10.92 -11.05 2.72
N TRP A 103 -11.78 -11.36 3.68
CA TRP A 103 -11.38 -11.50 5.10
C TRP A 103 -10.39 -12.66 5.30
N TYR A 104 -10.65 -13.82 4.67
CA TYR A 104 -9.76 -14.97 4.75
C TYR A 104 -8.38 -14.71 4.12
N GLY A 105 -8.33 -13.97 3.00
CA GLY A 105 -7.09 -13.54 2.36
C GLY A 105 -6.31 -12.52 3.20
N TYR A 106 -6.99 -11.55 3.82
CA TYR A 106 -6.38 -10.57 4.71
C TYR A 106 -5.71 -11.21 5.92
N GLN A 107 -6.32 -12.26 6.48
CA GLN A 107 -5.74 -13.02 7.60
C GLN A 107 -4.40 -13.69 7.22
N ARG A 108 -4.20 -14.04 5.94
CA ARG A 108 -2.95 -14.65 5.44
C ARG A 108 -1.84 -13.64 5.08
N GLN A 109 -2.15 -12.35 4.98
CA GLN A 109 -1.13 -11.33 4.64
C GLN A 109 -0.29 -10.91 5.85
N ASN A 110 -0.73 -11.23 7.07
CA ASN A 110 0.02 -11.00 8.30
C ASN A 110 0.95 -12.17 8.64
N GLU A 111 1.60 -12.78 7.65
CA GLU A 111 2.62 -13.81 7.89
C GLU A 111 3.91 -13.16 8.41
N CYS A 112 4.17 -13.33 9.71
CA CYS A 112 5.43 -12.92 10.32
C CYS A 112 6.52 -13.91 9.91
N VAL A 113 7.39 -13.52 8.97
CA VAL A 113 8.51 -14.36 8.52
C VAL A 113 9.81 -13.82 9.14
N ALA A 114 10.49 -14.64 9.92
CA ALA A 114 11.85 -14.36 10.37
C ALA A 114 12.78 -15.53 10.02
N TYR A 115 14.08 -15.23 9.94
CA TYR A 115 15.11 -16.24 9.78
C TYR A 115 15.89 -16.34 11.09
N VAL A 116 15.72 -17.45 11.79
CA VAL A 116 16.39 -17.71 13.07
C VAL A 116 17.42 -18.82 12.82
N TYR A 117 18.71 -18.52 13.03
CA TYR A 117 19.85 -19.40 12.68
C TYR A 117 19.86 -19.91 11.23
N GLY A 118 19.31 -19.13 10.29
CA GLY A 118 19.23 -19.48 8.87
C GLY A 118 18.02 -20.32 8.49
N GLU A 119 17.21 -20.75 9.46
CA GLU A 119 15.96 -21.47 9.21
C GLU A 119 14.79 -20.48 9.13
N ARG A 120 13.90 -20.69 8.16
CA ARG A 120 12.69 -19.87 7.99
C ARG A 120 11.67 -20.24 9.06
N VAL A 121 11.34 -19.27 9.92
CA VAL A 121 10.33 -19.40 10.97
C VAL A 121 9.13 -18.49 10.63
N THR A 122 7.93 -19.06 10.68
CA THR A 122 6.67 -18.33 10.42
C THR A 122 5.72 -18.30 11.63
N ASP A 123 6.15 -18.91 12.74
CA ASP A 123 5.38 -18.93 13.98
C ASP A 123 5.56 -17.61 14.72
N HIS A 124 4.48 -16.84 14.84
CA HIS A 124 4.50 -15.50 15.42
C HIS A 124 5.05 -15.49 16.84
N ASP A 125 4.66 -16.45 17.68
CA ASP A 125 5.06 -16.48 19.08
C ASP A 125 6.55 -16.77 19.20
N LEU A 126 7.06 -17.67 18.35
CA LEU A 126 8.49 -18.01 18.30
C LEU A 126 9.34 -16.83 17.80
N VAL A 127 8.88 -16.10 16.78
CA VAL A 127 9.58 -14.90 16.26
C VAL A 127 9.63 -13.80 17.32
N MET A 128 8.51 -13.53 17.99
CA MET A 128 8.44 -12.48 18.99
C MET A 128 9.27 -12.82 20.24
N GLN A 129 9.33 -14.10 20.63
CA GLN A 129 10.18 -14.56 21.73
C GLN A 129 11.67 -14.37 21.43
N GLU A 130 12.13 -14.75 20.24
CA GLU A 130 13.54 -14.59 19.86
C GLU A 130 13.91 -13.10 19.77
N MET A 131 13.01 -12.28 19.21
CA MET A 131 13.16 -10.82 19.15
C MET A 131 13.32 -10.20 20.54
N GLN A 132 12.46 -10.58 21.50
CA GLN A 132 12.55 -10.09 22.88
C GLN A 132 13.87 -10.49 23.53
N THR A 133 14.30 -11.73 23.32
CA THR A 133 15.57 -12.25 23.84
C THR A 133 16.76 -11.47 23.28
N ALA A 134 16.79 -11.25 21.96
CA ALA A 134 17.83 -10.47 21.31
C ALA A 134 17.85 -9.01 21.79
N MET A 135 16.68 -8.39 21.94
CA MET A 135 16.57 -7.00 22.39
C MET A 135 17.06 -6.82 23.84
N VAL A 136 16.73 -7.76 24.74
CA VAL A 136 17.24 -7.76 26.13
C VAL A 136 18.76 -7.95 26.16
N SER A 137 19.30 -8.80 25.28
CA SER A 137 20.76 -8.96 25.16
C SER A 137 21.46 -7.69 24.68
N LEU A 138 20.80 -6.84 23.90
CA LEU A 138 21.37 -5.58 23.41
C LEU A 138 21.23 -4.42 24.41
N THR A 139 20.20 -4.44 25.26
CA THR A 139 19.95 -3.39 26.26
C THR A 139 20.62 -3.66 27.60
N THR A 140 21.10 -4.88 27.82
CA THR A 140 21.94 -5.18 28.97
C THR A 140 23.30 -4.53 28.74
N ASP A 141 23.55 -3.46 29.49
CA ASP A 141 24.77 -2.63 29.55
C ASP A 141 25.99 -3.42 30.09
N ASP A 142 26.08 -4.72 29.78
CA ASP A 142 27.18 -5.60 30.16
C ASP A 142 28.39 -5.38 29.25
N ALA A 143 28.21 -4.90 28.02
CA ALA A 143 29.34 -4.66 27.12
C ALA A 143 30.31 -3.59 27.64
N THR A 144 29.81 -2.59 28.37
CA THR A 144 30.62 -1.51 28.95
C THR A 144 31.28 -1.95 30.26
N ALA A 145 30.53 -2.61 31.15
CA ALA A 145 31.04 -3.17 32.40
C ALA A 145 32.12 -4.24 32.17
N THR A 146 31.94 -5.10 31.17
CA THR A 146 32.89 -6.19 30.86
C THR A 146 34.17 -5.65 30.22
N MET A 147 34.10 -4.63 29.35
CA MET A 147 35.28 -4.01 28.76
C MET A 147 36.12 -3.26 29.79
N GLU A 148 35.50 -2.51 30.72
CA GLU A 148 36.23 -1.84 31.80
C GLU A 148 36.89 -2.83 32.76
N GLN A 149 36.20 -3.93 33.11
CA GLN A 149 36.78 -4.99 33.94
C GLN A 149 37.96 -5.68 33.25
N GLN A 150 37.84 -6.00 31.96
CA GLN A 150 38.93 -6.61 31.18
C GLN A 150 40.12 -5.64 31.01
N MET A 151 39.88 -4.34 30.80
CA MET A 151 40.96 -3.35 30.78
C MET A 151 41.65 -3.26 32.14
N LYS A 152 40.88 -3.23 33.22
CA LYS A 152 41.42 -3.11 34.58
C LYS A 152 42.28 -4.31 34.98
N GLU A 153 41.92 -5.52 34.55
CA GLU A 153 42.75 -6.71 34.75
C GLU A 153 44.07 -6.63 33.98
N LEU A 154 44.06 -6.16 32.72
CA LEU A 154 45.27 -6.02 31.89
C LEU A 154 46.30 -5.02 32.45
N PHE A 155 45.84 -3.99 33.17
CA PHE A 155 46.72 -2.98 33.78
C PHE A 155 47.02 -3.23 35.27
N SER A 156 46.57 -4.36 35.83
CA SER A 156 46.75 -4.71 37.25
C SER A 156 47.93 -5.64 37.55
N ASN A 157 48.81 -5.92 36.58
CA ASN A 157 50.03 -6.71 36.73
C ASN A 157 51.27 -5.90 36.36
#